data_AF-A0A7R7W9H0-F1
#
_entry.id   AF-A0A7R7W9H0-F1
#
_cell.length_a   1.000
_cell.length_b   1.000
_cell.length_c   1.000
_cell.angle_alpha   90.00
_cell.angle_beta   90.00
_cell.angle_gamma   90.00
#
_symmetry.space_group_name_H-M   'P 1'
#
loop_
_entity.id
_entity.type
_entity.pdbx_description
1 polymer ?
#
loop_
_entity_poly.entity_id
_entity_poly.type
_entity_poly.pdbx_seq_one_letter_code
_entity_poly.pdbx_strand_id
1 'polypeptide(L)'
;MNSLANLFEVHITRIDKAPIQSCAPAHAIIPMNLIIVPSDQVVNCRVKITDFGSSFFFGKEPLELHTPTALLPPEAFFQDPITPSADIWTLGCTLYDILGERPLFETWADDPDDVIGEMVSTLGKLPKKWWQRWEKRPEFFLENGSWNPNFKRIQTPEFRPLNQRLWQMGRGETPQICELQKTEMASFKRLLEGMLAYEPLERVSAREAMESDFMLKWARPALLRLWG
;
A
#
# COMPACT_ATOMS: atom_id res chain seq x y z
N MET A 1 -34.98 -3.10 11.35
CA MET A 1 -33.54 -2.80 11.17
C MET A 1 -33.13 -1.84 12.27
N ASN A 2 -32.72 -2.37 13.42
CA ASN A 2 -32.09 -1.56 14.45
C ASN A 2 -30.66 -1.28 13.99
N SER A 3 -30.33 0.01 13.89
CA SER A 3 -29.02 0.51 13.49
C SER A 3 -27.92 -0.11 14.36
N LEU A 4 -27.02 -0.89 13.74
CA LEU A 4 -25.77 -1.35 14.36
C LEU A 4 -24.84 -0.19 14.77
N ALA A 5 -25.16 1.06 14.41
CA ALA A 5 -24.34 2.23 14.75
C ALA A 5 -24.20 2.44 16.27
N ASN A 6 -25.18 2.02 17.07
CA ASN A 6 -25.18 2.26 18.51
C ASN A 6 -24.34 1.26 19.32
N LEU A 7 -23.79 0.21 18.70
CA LEU A 7 -23.07 -0.86 19.43
C LEU A 7 -21.61 -0.50 19.75
N PHE A 8 -21.03 0.44 19.00
CA PHE A 8 -19.64 0.87 19.17
C PHE A 8 -19.53 2.28 19.73
N GLU A 9 -20.65 2.96 19.96
CA GLU A 9 -20.67 4.31 20.52
C GLU A 9 -20.52 4.25 22.05
N VAL A 10 -19.51 4.94 22.57
CA VAL A 10 -19.23 5.05 24.00
C VAL A 10 -19.39 6.50 24.41
N HIS A 11 -20.25 6.75 25.38
CA HIS A 11 -20.39 8.08 25.96
C HIS A 11 -19.11 8.47 26.69
N ILE A 12 -18.54 9.61 26.32
CA ILE A 12 -17.35 10.14 26.98
C ILE A 12 -17.80 10.80 28.28
N THR A 13 -17.11 10.55 29.38
CA THR A 13 -17.36 11.25 30.64
C THR A 13 -16.04 11.73 31.22
N ARG A 14 -16.05 12.92 31.81
CA ARG A 14 -14.88 13.41 32.53
C ARG A 14 -14.65 12.55 33.79
N ILE A 15 -13.39 12.29 34.11
CA ILE A 15 -13.00 11.53 35.31
C ILE A 15 -13.49 12.23 36.59
N ASP A 16 -13.49 13.57 36.59
CA ASP A 16 -13.98 14.41 37.69
C ASP A 16 -15.52 14.56 37.72
N LYS A 17 -16.25 13.90 36.80
CA LYS A 17 -17.72 13.94 36.65
C LYS A 17 -18.31 15.33 36.35
N ALA A 18 -17.49 16.34 36.04
CA ALA A 18 -18.00 17.62 35.60
C ALA A 18 -18.60 17.53 34.19
N PRO A 19 -19.42 18.52 33.76
CA PRO A 19 -19.97 18.53 32.41
C PRO A 19 -18.88 18.59 31.33
N ILE A 20 -19.14 17.91 30.21
CA ILE A 20 -18.28 17.96 29.02
C ILE A 20 -18.36 19.36 28.41
N GLN A 21 -17.20 19.91 28.04
CA GLN A 21 -17.11 21.20 27.36
C GLN A 21 -17.37 21.04 25.87
N SER A 22 -17.80 22.10 25.19
CA SER A 22 -18.15 22.08 23.76
C SER A 22 -16.98 21.71 22.83
N CYS A 23 -15.73 21.77 23.32
CA CYS A 23 -14.53 21.39 22.57
C CYS A 23 -14.21 19.88 22.61
N ALA A 24 -14.90 19.11 23.46
CA ALA A 24 -14.70 17.68 23.60
C ALA A 24 -15.92 16.91 23.03
N PRO A 25 -15.70 15.83 22.28
CA PRO A 25 -16.79 15.03 21.74
C PRO A 25 -17.62 14.41 22.88
N ALA A 26 -18.93 14.33 22.69
CA ALA A 26 -19.84 13.69 23.65
C ALA A 26 -19.73 12.15 23.62
N HIS A 27 -19.28 11.60 22.50
CA HIS A 27 -19.16 10.17 22.29
C HIS A 27 -17.88 9.84 21.51
N ALA A 28 -17.31 8.68 21.79
CA ALA A 28 -16.28 8.04 20.98
C ALA A 28 -16.89 6.84 20.25
N ILE A 29 -16.34 6.51 19.08
CA ILE A 29 -16.65 5.25 18.41
C ILE A 29 -15.47 4.30 18.68
N ILE A 30 -15.75 3.15 19.30
CA ILE A 30 -14.78 2.08 19.45
C ILE A 30 -14.40 1.62 18.04
N PRO A 31 -13.10 1.66 17.68
CA PRO A 31 -12.67 1.18 16.37
C PRO A 31 -13.02 -0.30 16.23
N MET A 32 -13.56 -0.68 15.08
CA MET A 32 -13.79 -2.08 14.75
C MET A 32 -12.44 -2.79 14.69
N ASN A 33 -12.29 -3.88 15.44
CA ASN A 33 -11.07 -4.68 15.39
C ASN A 33 -11.09 -5.55 14.13
N LEU A 34 -10.48 -5.04 13.06
CA LEU A 34 -10.41 -5.71 11.76
C LEU A 34 -9.58 -7.01 11.77
N ILE A 35 -8.81 -7.29 12.83
CA ILE A 35 -8.11 -8.56 13.00
C ILE A 35 -9.10 -9.69 13.32
N ILE A 36 -10.21 -9.36 13.99
CA ILE A 36 -11.17 -10.35 14.48
C ILE A 36 -12.35 -10.52 13.52
N VAL A 37 -12.67 -9.49 12.74
CA VAL A 37 -13.80 -9.53 11.81
C VAL A 37 -13.34 -10.13 10.48
N PRO A 38 -13.87 -11.30 10.07
CA PRO A 38 -13.57 -11.87 8.77
C PRO A 38 -13.99 -10.92 7.64
N SER A 39 -13.17 -10.83 6.58
CA SER A 39 -13.39 -9.88 5.48
C SER A 39 -14.71 -10.11 4.75
N ASP A 40 -15.22 -11.34 4.71
CA ASP A 40 -16.51 -11.71 4.12
C ASP A 40 -17.72 -11.20 4.93
N GLN A 41 -17.52 -10.79 6.19
CA GLN A 41 -18.57 -10.17 7.02
C GLN A 41 -18.64 -8.65 6.87
N VAL A 42 -17.64 -8.03 6.24
CA VAL A 42 -17.60 -6.58 5.99
C VAL A 42 -18.42 -6.27 4.74
N VAL A 43 -19.72 -6.01 4.92
CA VAL A 43 -20.64 -5.64 3.84
C VAL A 43 -20.87 -4.12 3.79
N ASN A 44 -21.15 -3.58 2.60
CA ASN A 44 -21.49 -2.17 2.39
C ASN A 44 -20.46 -1.16 2.94
N CYS A 45 -19.18 -1.51 2.88
CA CYS A 45 -18.10 -0.66 3.38
C CYS A 45 -18.05 0.68 2.64
N ARG A 46 -18.03 1.78 3.41
CA ARG A 46 -17.75 3.13 2.92
C ARG A 46 -16.46 3.61 3.54
N VAL A 47 -15.45 3.80 2.70
CA VAL A 47 -14.14 4.26 3.14
C VAL A 47 -14.04 5.77 2.96
N LYS A 48 -13.45 6.44 3.94
CA LYS A 48 -13.04 7.86 3.86
C LYS A 48 -11.58 7.95 4.28
N ILE A 49 -10.79 8.68 3.50
CA ILE A 49 -9.42 9.03 3.90
C ILE A 49 -9.52 10.04 5.04
N THR A 50 -8.74 9.82 6.09
CA THR A 50 -8.67 10.64 7.29
C THR A 50 -7.20 10.88 7.64
N ASP A 51 -6.97 11.60 8.74
CA ASP A 51 -5.64 11.91 9.28
C ASP A 51 -4.73 12.65 8.30
N PHE A 52 -5.08 13.92 8.10
CA PHE A 52 -4.32 14.85 7.29
C PHE A 52 -3.18 15.53 8.10
N GLY A 53 -2.80 14.99 9.25
CA GLY A 53 -1.80 15.59 10.16
C GLY A 53 -0.41 15.75 9.54
N SER A 54 -0.06 14.89 8.58
CA SER A 54 1.19 14.94 7.82
C SER A 54 1.00 15.42 6.37
N SER A 55 -0.19 15.93 6.03
CA SER A 55 -0.46 16.43 4.68
C SER A 55 0.16 17.81 4.45
N PHE A 56 0.50 18.09 3.19
CA PHE A 56 1.09 19.37 2.79
C PHE A 56 0.56 19.78 1.41
N PHE A 57 0.67 21.07 1.10
CA PHE A 57 0.34 21.59 -0.22
C PHE A 57 1.51 21.38 -1.17
N PHE A 58 1.21 21.14 -2.45
CA PHE A 58 2.22 21.10 -3.50
C PHE A 58 3.02 22.42 -3.54
N GLY A 59 4.34 22.32 -3.65
CA GLY A 59 5.31 23.41 -3.52
C GLY A 59 5.69 23.75 -2.07
N LYS A 60 5.18 23.00 -1.08
CA LYS A 60 5.52 23.11 0.34
C LYS A 60 5.87 21.75 0.94
N GLU A 61 6.53 20.91 0.15
CA GLU A 61 6.97 19.58 0.54
C GLU A 61 7.90 19.67 1.77
N PRO A 62 7.71 18.82 2.80
CA PRO A 62 8.69 18.66 3.86
C PRO A 62 9.95 17.97 3.33
N LEU A 63 11.06 18.09 4.06
CA LEU A 63 12.31 17.38 3.74
C LEU A 63 12.16 15.86 3.87
N GLU A 64 11.29 15.41 4.76
CA GLU A 64 11.06 14.00 5.06
C GLU A 64 9.55 13.74 5.15
N LEU A 65 9.12 12.62 4.58
CA LEU A 65 7.74 12.16 4.68
C LEU A 65 7.60 11.25 5.91
N HIS A 66 6.49 11.41 6.64
CA HIS A 66 6.14 10.52 7.75
C HIS A 66 5.30 9.31 7.32
N THR A 67 5.38 8.94 6.04
CA THR A 67 4.77 7.72 5.52
C THR A 67 5.55 6.50 6.05
N PRO A 68 4.87 5.42 6.47
CA PRO A 68 5.57 4.19 6.87
C PRO A 68 6.57 3.72 5.81
N THR A 69 7.76 3.28 6.22
CA THR A 69 8.89 3.02 5.31
C THR A 69 8.54 2.04 4.19
N ALA A 70 7.77 0.99 4.47
CA ALA A 70 7.33 0.01 3.47
C ALA A 70 6.35 0.57 2.42
N LEU A 71 5.71 1.72 2.68
CA LEU A 71 4.76 2.38 1.78
C LEU A 71 5.34 3.65 1.13
N LEU A 72 6.58 3.99 1.51
CA LEU A 72 7.27 5.18 1.06
C LEU A 72 7.65 5.05 -0.43
N PRO A 73 7.47 6.09 -1.25
CA PRO A 73 7.82 6.03 -2.66
C PRO A 73 9.34 6.12 -2.87
N PRO A 74 9.87 5.57 -3.97
CA PRO A 74 11.32 5.46 -4.21
C PRO A 74 12.03 6.82 -4.19
N GLU A 75 11.44 7.87 -4.76
CA GLU A 75 11.99 9.23 -4.79
C GLU A 75 12.27 9.80 -3.39
N ALA A 76 11.53 9.40 -2.36
CA ALA A 76 11.74 9.87 -1.00
C ALA A 76 13.04 9.28 -0.41
N PHE A 77 13.35 8.01 -0.68
CA PHE A 77 14.62 7.40 -0.27
C PHE A 77 15.83 8.07 -0.92
N PHE A 78 15.64 8.56 -2.15
CA PHE A 78 16.68 9.25 -2.90
C PHE A 78 16.58 10.77 -2.78
N GLN A 79 15.76 11.32 -1.87
CA GLN A 79 15.63 12.78 -1.66
C GLN A 79 15.37 13.57 -2.96
N ASP A 80 14.70 12.94 -3.93
CA ASP A 80 14.21 13.60 -5.13
C ASP A 80 12.89 14.33 -4.79
N PRO A 81 12.46 15.35 -5.57
CA PRO A 81 11.26 16.11 -5.28
C PRO A 81 10.00 15.23 -5.17
N ILE A 82 9.24 15.43 -4.09
CA ILE A 82 7.97 14.75 -3.88
C ILE A 82 6.88 15.45 -4.69
N THR A 83 6.03 14.67 -5.34
CA THR A 83 4.85 15.17 -6.07
C THR A 83 3.62 14.37 -5.66
N PRO A 84 2.40 14.75 -6.07
CA PRO A 84 1.20 13.96 -5.78
C PRO A 84 1.24 12.51 -6.29
N SER A 85 2.18 12.16 -7.20
CA SER A 85 2.42 10.77 -7.60
C SER A 85 2.92 9.87 -6.47
N ALA A 86 3.43 10.44 -5.37
CA ALA A 86 3.81 9.72 -4.16
C ALA A 86 2.60 8.99 -3.57
N ASP A 87 1.44 9.65 -3.50
CA ASP A 87 0.20 9.05 -3.00
C ASP A 87 -0.28 7.90 -3.90
N ILE A 88 0.00 7.95 -5.21
CA ILE A 88 -0.32 6.86 -6.13
C ILE A 88 0.54 5.62 -5.84
N TRP A 89 1.83 5.80 -5.56
CA TRP A 89 2.70 4.70 -5.15
C TRP A 89 2.19 4.06 -3.87
N THR A 90 1.95 4.87 -2.84
CA THR A 90 1.41 4.41 -1.55
C THR A 90 0.06 3.71 -1.72
N LEU A 91 -0.82 4.21 -2.58
CA LEU A 91 -2.07 3.55 -2.92
C LEU A 91 -1.85 2.21 -3.64
N GLY A 92 -0.85 2.10 -4.52
CA GLY A 92 -0.50 0.84 -5.19
C GLY A 92 -0.06 -0.24 -4.21
N CYS A 93 0.81 0.10 -3.26
CA CYS A 93 1.19 -0.79 -2.16
C CYS A 93 -0.03 -1.17 -1.31
N THR A 94 -0.83 -0.19 -0.91
CA THR A 94 -2.03 -0.40 -0.08
C THR A 94 -3.06 -1.30 -0.77
N LEU A 95 -3.26 -1.16 -2.08
CA LEU A 95 -4.18 -2.02 -2.84
C LEU A 95 -3.72 -3.47 -2.87
N TYR A 96 -2.42 -3.72 -3.03
CA TYR A 96 -1.87 -5.07 -2.94
C TYR A 96 -2.05 -5.63 -1.52
N ASP A 97 -1.71 -4.85 -0.49
CA ASP A 97 -1.76 -5.28 0.92
C ASP A 97 -3.19 -5.59 1.37
N ILE A 98 -4.20 -4.88 0.88
CA ILE A 98 -5.62 -5.15 1.18
C ILE A 98 -6.08 -6.48 0.56
N LEU A 99 -5.58 -6.80 -0.64
CA LEU A 99 -6.00 -8.00 -1.37
C LEU A 99 -5.19 -9.24 -0.98
N GLY A 100 -3.96 -9.05 -0.52
CA GLY A 100 -3.04 -10.09 -0.10
C GLY A 100 -3.06 -10.34 1.40
N GLU A 101 -2.39 -11.42 1.81
CA GLU A 101 -2.18 -11.75 3.23
C GLU A 101 -0.84 -11.21 3.76
N ARG A 102 0.01 -10.68 2.86
CA ARG A 102 1.35 -10.19 3.14
C ARG A 102 1.56 -8.85 2.45
N PRO A 103 2.39 -7.96 3.04
CA PRO A 103 2.68 -6.68 2.42
C PRO A 103 3.46 -6.87 1.11
N LEU A 104 3.32 -5.91 0.20
CA LEU A 104 4.01 -5.94 -1.09
C LEU A 104 5.54 -5.93 -0.92
N PHE A 105 6.03 -5.18 0.05
CA PHE A 105 7.46 -5.12 0.41
C PHE A 105 7.61 -5.57 1.85
N GLU A 106 8.29 -6.70 2.06
CA GLU A 106 8.46 -7.30 3.39
C GLU A 106 9.82 -6.91 3.96
N THR A 107 9.83 -6.07 5.00
CA THR A 107 11.08 -5.59 5.60
C THR A 107 11.18 -5.94 7.07
N TRP A 108 12.42 -6.11 7.53
CA TRP A 108 12.74 -6.30 8.93
C TRP A 108 13.18 -4.98 9.56
N ALA A 109 12.54 -4.58 10.67
CA ALA A 109 12.89 -3.39 11.44
C ALA A 109 12.95 -2.06 10.64
N ASP A 110 12.10 -1.93 9.61
CA ASP A 110 11.93 -0.72 8.80
C ASP A 110 13.22 -0.17 8.15
N ASP A 111 14.21 -1.05 7.87
CA ASP A 111 15.46 -0.66 7.20
C ASP A 111 15.19 -0.17 5.75
N PRO A 112 15.50 1.10 5.43
CA PRO A 112 15.29 1.66 4.09
C PRO A 112 15.94 0.87 2.96
N ASP A 113 17.13 0.30 3.20
CA ASP A 113 17.85 -0.46 2.19
C ASP A 113 17.16 -1.81 1.90
N ASP A 114 16.53 -2.41 2.91
CA ASP A 114 15.73 -3.64 2.73
C ASP A 114 14.46 -3.36 1.92
N VAL A 115 13.81 -2.20 2.14
CA VAL A 115 12.65 -1.79 1.32
C VAL A 115 13.06 -1.65 -0.14
N ILE A 116 14.16 -0.93 -0.42
CA ILE A 116 14.66 -0.77 -1.79
C ILE A 116 15.05 -2.12 -2.40
N GLY A 117 15.63 -3.02 -1.60
CA GLY A 117 15.92 -4.40 -1.99
C GLY A 117 14.66 -5.16 -2.43
N GLU A 118 13.58 -5.07 -1.64
CA GLU A 118 12.27 -5.67 -1.96
C GLU A 118 11.61 -5.03 -3.17
N MET A 119 11.75 -3.71 -3.37
CA MET A 119 11.31 -3.03 -4.59
C MET A 119 12.00 -3.63 -5.81
N VAL A 120 13.33 -3.78 -5.77
CA VAL A 120 14.11 -4.35 -6.88
C VAL A 120 13.76 -5.82 -7.13
N SER A 121 13.59 -6.59 -6.05
CA SER A 121 13.13 -7.98 -6.08
C SER A 121 11.78 -8.13 -6.80
N THR A 122 10.89 -7.15 -6.59
CA THR A 122 9.49 -7.20 -7.06
C THR A 122 9.29 -6.59 -8.44
N LEU A 123 9.84 -5.40 -8.68
CA LEU A 123 9.58 -4.54 -9.83
C LEU A 123 10.75 -4.52 -10.83
N GLY A 124 11.91 -5.09 -10.45
CA GLY A 124 13.12 -5.07 -11.23
C GLY A 124 14.03 -3.88 -10.93
N LYS A 125 15.09 -3.74 -11.73
CA LYS A 125 16.20 -2.80 -11.49
C LYS A 125 15.72 -1.34 -11.45
N LEU A 126 16.23 -0.58 -10.47
CA LEU A 126 15.98 0.87 -10.36
C LEU A 126 16.46 1.65 -11.61
N PRO A 127 15.87 2.83 -11.87
CA PRO A 127 16.43 3.81 -12.79
C PRO A 127 17.91 4.09 -12.48
N LYS A 128 18.70 4.32 -13.53
CA LYS A 128 20.17 4.47 -13.43
C LYS A 128 20.59 5.51 -12.37
N LYS A 129 19.88 6.63 -12.28
CA LYS A 129 20.17 7.71 -11.31
C LYS A 129 20.11 7.23 -9.85
N TRP A 130 19.16 6.34 -9.53
CA TRP A 130 18.97 5.80 -8.19
C TRP A 130 19.86 4.60 -7.95
N TRP A 131 20.01 3.73 -8.96
CA TRP A 131 20.92 2.58 -8.91
C TRP A 131 22.37 2.97 -8.56
N GLN A 132 22.83 4.11 -9.09
CA GLN A 132 24.18 4.61 -8.83
C GLN A 132 24.33 5.33 -7.48
N ARG A 133 23.24 5.86 -6.92
CA ARG A 133 23.22 6.57 -5.62
C ARG A 133 22.99 5.65 -4.44
N TRP A 134 22.53 4.42 -4.67
CA TRP A 134 22.28 3.45 -3.61
C TRP A 134 23.60 2.84 -3.11
N GLU A 135 24.17 3.41 -2.04
CA GLU A 135 25.49 3.05 -1.51
C GLU A 135 25.57 1.61 -1.00
N LYS A 136 24.55 1.13 -0.29
CA LYS A 136 24.50 -0.25 0.22
C LYS A 136 24.07 -1.28 -0.83
N ARG A 137 23.74 -0.86 -2.05
CA ARG A 137 23.38 -1.77 -3.15
C ARG A 137 24.32 -2.97 -3.30
N PRO A 138 25.67 -2.85 -3.21
CA PRO A 138 26.55 -4.01 -3.36
C PRO A 138 26.31 -5.11 -2.34
N GLU A 139 25.67 -4.83 -1.20
CA GLU A 139 25.24 -5.85 -0.23
C GLU A 139 24.12 -6.74 -0.81
N PHE A 140 23.25 -6.17 -1.65
CA PHE A 140 22.06 -6.82 -2.23
C PHE A 140 22.28 -7.33 -3.66
N PHE A 141 22.89 -6.52 -4.53
CA PHE A 141 22.95 -6.76 -5.97
C PHE A 141 24.32 -6.42 -6.56
N LEU A 142 24.75 -7.24 -7.52
CA LEU A 142 25.86 -6.97 -8.41
C LEU A 142 25.51 -5.85 -9.41
N GLU A 143 26.49 -5.29 -10.11
CA GLU A 143 26.30 -4.15 -11.02
C GLU A 143 25.29 -4.42 -12.15
N ASN A 144 25.29 -5.66 -12.66
CA ASN A 144 24.36 -6.15 -13.67
C ASN A 144 22.91 -6.29 -13.16
N GLY A 145 22.65 -6.11 -11.86
CA GLY A 145 21.34 -6.27 -11.23
C GLY A 145 21.03 -7.68 -10.73
N SER A 146 21.94 -8.65 -10.91
CA SER A 146 21.78 -9.96 -10.29
C SER A 146 22.07 -9.90 -8.80
N TRP A 147 21.44 -10.77 -8.03
CA TRP A 147 21.63 -10.84 -6.58
C TRP A 147 23.09 -11.10 -6.18
N ASN A 148 23.52 -10.52 -5.06
CA ASN A 148 24.84 -10.78 -4.50
C ASN A 148 24.83 -12.15 -3.79
N PRO A 149 25.59 -13.16 -4.26
CA PRO A 149 25.63 -14.48 -3.64
C PRO A 149 26.17 -14.47 -2.20
N ASN A 150 26.82 -13.39 -1.78
CA ASN A 150 27.35 -13.18 -0.44
C ASN A 150 26.47 -12.27 0.42
N PHE A 151 25.18 -12.16 0.14
CA PHE A 151 24.23 -11.40 0.95
C PHE A 151 24.27 -11.84 2.43
N LYS A 152 24.39 -10.87 3.34
CA LYS A 152 24.58 -11.10 4.77
C LYS A 152 23.75 -10.11 5.61
N ARG A 153 22.42 -10.21 5.52
CA ARG A 153 21.52 -9.58 6.51
C ARG A 153 20.78 -10.65 7.32
N ILE A 154 20.12 -10.22 8.40
CA ILE A 154 19.41 -11.08 9.36
C ILE A 154 18.34 -11.93 8.64
N GLN A 155 17.65 -11.32 7.69
CA GLN A 155 16.67 -11.99 6.84
C GLN A 155 17.22 -12.02 5.42
N THR A 156 17.35 -13.21 4.83
CA THR A 156 17.61 -13.35 3.39
C THR A 156 16.29 -13.10 2.66
N PRO A 157 16.14 -12.00 1.90
CA PRO A 157 14.93 -11.79 1.13
C PRO A 157 14.84 -12.87 0.04
N GLU A 158 13.71 -13.56 -0.05
CA GLU A 158 13.43 -14.42 -1.20
C GLU A 158 13.14 -13.54 -2.41
N PHE A 159 13.84 -13.77 -3.52
CA PHE A 159 13.55 -13.06 -4.76
C PHE A 159 12.14 -13.41 -5.25
N ARG A 160 11.23 -12.43 -5.20
CA ARG A 160 9.81 -12.61 -5.50
C ARG A 160 9.36 -11.51 -6.47
N PRO A 161 9.43 -11.78 -7.78
CA PRO A 161 8.92 -10.84 -8.77
C PRO A 161 7.41 -10.66 -8.64
N LEU A 162 6.90 -9.52 -9.12
CA LEU A 162 5.49 -9.13 -8.96
C LEU A 162 4.50 -10.24 -9.39
N ASN A 163 4.80 -10.99 -10.44
CA ASN A 163 3.96 -12.11 -10.87
C ASN A 163 3.83 -13.21 -9.80
N GLN A 164 4.92 -13.58 -9.13
CA GLN A 164 4.88 -14.56 -8.05
C GLN A 164 4.09 -14.02 -6.85
N ARG A 165 4.32 -12.76 -6.48
CA ARG A 165 3.57 -12.07 -5.42
C ARG A 165 2.07 -12.02 -5.70
N LEU A 166 1.69 -11.81 -6.95
CA LEU A 166 0.30 -11.79 -7.38
C LEU A 166 -0.39 -13.15 -7.27
N TRP A 167 0.30 -14.25 -7.57
CA TRP A 167 -0.28 -15.59 -7.42
C TRP A 167 -0.49 -15.94 -5.94
N GLN A 168 0.49 -15.58 -5.09
CA GLN A 168 0.37 -15.71 -3.63
C GLN A 168 -0.79 -14.88 -3.08
N MET A 169 -0.94 -13.63 -3.54
CA MET A 169 -2.09 -12.76 -3.21
C MET A 169 -3.41 -13.39 -3.65
N GLY A 170 -3.44 -14.04 -4.81
CA GLY A 170 -4.60 -14.79 -5.30
C GLY A 170 -4.82 -16.15 -4.61
N ARG A 171 -4.18 -16.41 -3.46
CA ARG A 171 -4.24 -17.65 -2.67
C ARG A 171 -3.91 -18.92 -3.48
N GLY A 172 -3.08 -18.78 -4.51
CA GLY A 172 -2.64 -19.90 -5.35
C GLY A 172 -1.16 -20.20 -5.19
N GLU A 173 -0.78 -21.49 -5.20
CA GLU A 173 0.62 -21.92 -5.35
C GLU A 173 1.12 -21.76 -6.80
N THR A 174 0.20 -21.68 -7.77
CA THR A 174 0.47 -21.50 -9.20
C THR A 174 -0.57 -20.57 -9.85
N PRO A 175 -0.28 -19.94 -11.00
CA PRO A 175 -1.25 -19.12 -11.73
C PRO A 175 -2.54 -19.86 -12.15
N GLN A 176 -2.54 -21.19 -12.14
CA GLN A 176 -3.67 -22.03 -12.53
C GLN A 176 -4.63 -22.31 -11.37
N ILE A 177 -4.15 -22.17 -10.13
CA ILE A 177 -4.93 -22.48 -8.91
C ILE A 177 -5.24 -21.23 -8.08
N CYS A 178 -5.03 -20.03 -8.65
CA CYS A 178 -5.44 -18.76 -8.04
C CYS A 178 -6.97 -18.62 -8.05
N GLU A 179 -7.52 -17.99 -7.02
CA GLU A 179 -8.95 -17.69 -6.94
C GLU A 179 -9.40 -16.62 -7.94
N LEU A 180 -8.50 -15.68 -8.27
CA LEU A 180 -8.76 -14.67 -9.29
C LEU A 180 -8.64 -15.26 -10.69
N GLN A 181 -9.53 -14.83 -11.57
CA GLN A 181 -9.45 -15.23 -12.98
C GLN A 181 -8.15 -14.72 -13.60
N LYS A 182 -7.56 -15.49 -14.53
CA LYS A 182 -6.29 -15.10 -15.19
C LYS A 182 -6.33 -13.72 -15.83
N THR A 183 -7.46 -13.38 -16.46
CA THR A 183 -7.68 -12.08 -17.11
C THR A 183 -7.82 -10.94 -16.09
N GLU A 184 -8.49 -11.20 -14.96
CA GLU A 184 -8.60 -10.28 -13.84
C GLU A 184 -7.23 -10.00 -13.24
N MET A 185 -6.47 -11.05 -12.93
CA MET A 185 -5.12 -10.96 -12.38
C MET A 185 -4.18 -10.19 -13.31
N ALA A 186 -4.22 -10.49 -14.62
CA ALA A 186 -3.41 -9.77 -15.61
C ALA A 186 -3.81 -8.29 -15.70
N SER A 187 -5.10 -7.98 -15.53
CA SER A 187 -5.57 -6.59 -15.51
C SER A 187 -5.15 -5.85 -14.25
N PHE A 188 -5.22 -6.51 -13.10
CA PHE A 188 -4.76 -5.96 -11.83
C PHE A 188 -3.25 -5.73 -11.82
N LYS A 189 -2.47 -6.67 -12.36
CA LYS A 189 -1.03 -6.52 -12.57
C LYS A 189 -0.68 -5.24 -13.34
N ARG A 190 -1.35 -4.99 -14.46
CA ARG A 190 -1.11 -3.80 -15.28
C ARG A 190 -1.42 -2.51 -14.52
N LEU A 191 -2.48 -2.50 -13.71
CA LEU A 191 -2.80 -1.37 -12.84
C LEU A 191 -1.67 -1.13 -11.83
N LEU A 192 -1.22 -2.17 -11.12
CA LEU A 192 -0.12 -2.07 -10.16
C LEU A 192 1.18 -1.61 -10.82
N GLU A 193 1.54 -2.13 -11.99
CA GLU A 193 2.73 -1.69 -12.73
C GLU A 193 2.68 -0.19 -13.08
N GLY A 194 1.51 0.32 -13.45
CA GLY A 194 1.32 1.75 -13.69
C GLY A 194 1.39 2.60 -12.43
N MET A 195 0.90 2.10 -11.29
CA MET A 195 0.94 2.82 -10.01
C MET A 195 2.31 2.78 -9.34
N LEU A 196 3.06 1.70 -9.55
CA LEU A 196 4.37 1.41 -8.97
C LEU A 196 5.51 1.65 -9.97
N ALA A 197 5.29 2.47 -10.99
CA ALA A 197 6.37 2.92 -11.84
C ALA A 197 7.40 3.70 -11.00
N TYR A 198 8.68 3.39 -11.15
CA TYR A 198 9.73 4.02 -10.35
C TYR A 198 9.72 5.53 -10.53
N GLU A 199 9.75 6.03 -11.78
CA GLU A 199 9.74 7.47 -12.02
C GLU A 199 8.36 8.08 -11.74
N PRO A 200 8.27 9.15 -10.92
CA PRO A 200 7.03 9.88 -10.63
C PRO A 200 6.21 10.24 -11.87
N LEU A 201 6.89 10.64 -12.95
CA LEU A 201 6.28 11.09 -14.19
C LEU A 201 5.74 9.95 -15.06
N GLU A 202 6.18 8.71 -14.82
CA GLU A 202 5.71 7.52 -15.53
C GLU A 202 4.54 6.85 -14.79
N ARG A 203 4.24 7.28 -13.55
CA ARG A 203 3.11 6.76 -12.79
C ARG A 203 1.79 7.26 -13.35
N VAL A 204 0.81 6.37 -13.34
CA VAL A 204 -0.57 6.73 -13.67
C VAL A 204 -1.10 7.75 -12.65
N SER A 205 -1.94 8.67 -13.11
CA SER A 205 -2.71 9.53 -12.22
C SER A 205 -3.86 8.77 -11.56
N ALA A 206 -4.46 9.34 -10.51
CA ALA A 206 -5.66 8.80 -9.89
C ALA A 206 -6.81 8.63 -10.88
N ARG A 207 -6.93 9.55 -11.86
CA ARG A 207 -7.93 9.48 -12.93
C ARG A 207 -7.69 8.26 -13.82
N GLU A 208 -6.47 8.09 -14.31
CA GLU A 208 -6.11 6.97 -15.19
C GLU A 208 -6.23 5.63 -14.47
N ALA A 209 -5.83 5.55 -13.19
CA ALA A 209 -6.05 4.37 -12.35
C ALA A 209 -7.54 3.99 -12.27
N MET A 210 -8.41 4.98 -12.06
CA MET A 210 -9.88 4.80 -12.04
C MET A 210 -10.48 4.41 -13.39
N GLU A 211 -9.81 4.72 -14.49
CA GLU A 211 -10.19 4.40 -15.87
C GLU A 211 -9.53 3.10 -16.37
N SER A 212 -8.70 2.46 -15.55
CA SER A 212 -8.06 1.19 -15.90
C SER A 212 -9.07 0.07 -16.17
N ASP A 213 -8.67 -0.88 -17.00
CA ASP A 213 -9.45 -2.09 -17.28
C ASP A 213 -9.90 -2.80 -15.99
N PHE A 214 -9.02 -2.88 -14.98
CA PHE A 214 -9.32 -3.53 -13.71
C PHE A 214 -10.51 -2.86 -13.03
N MET A 215 -10.47 -1.52 -12.95
CA MET A 215 -11.52 -0.73 -12.33
C MET A 215 -12.83 -0.81 -13.11
N LEU A 216 -12.79 -0.74 -14.43
CA LEU A 216 -13.99 -0.71 -15.27
C LEU A 216 -14.69 -2.07 -15.39
N LYS A 217 -13.93 -3.17 -15.48
CA LYS A 217 -14.49 -4.51 -15.75
C LYS A 217 -14.75 -5.33 -14.48
N TRP A 218 -13.99 -5.11 -13.41
CA TRP A 218 -14.11 -5.90 -12.17
C TRP A 218 -14.53 -5.06 -10.96
N ALA A 219 -13.75 -4.03 -10.60
CA ALA A 219 -13.97 -3.32 -9.33
C ALA A 219 -15.29 -2.52 -9.29
N ARG A 220 -15.57 -1.68 -10.30
CA ARG A 220 -16.81 -0.88 -10.34
C ARG A 220 -18.07 -1.77 -10.47
N PRO A 221 -18.12 -2.79 -11.35
CA PRO A 221 -19.26 -3.70 -11.37
C PRO A 221 -19.47 -4.44 -10.05
N ALA A 222 -18.39 -4.85 -9.36
CA ALA A 222 -18.50 -5.46 -8.04
C ALA A 222 -19.10 -4.50 -7.01
N LEU A 223 -18.66 -3.24 -7.00
CA LEU A 223 -19.21 -2.21 -6.12
C LEU A 223 -20.70 -1.95 -6.39
N LEU A 224 -21.11 -1.87 -7.66
CA LEU A 224 -22.51 -1.65 -8.03
C LEU A 224 -23.41 -2.83 -7.62
N ARG A 225 -22.92 -4.07 -7.70
CA ARG A 225 -23.65 -5.26 -7.23
C ARG A 225 -23.88 -5.28 -5.72
N LEU A 226 -23.03 -4.60 -4.94
CA LEU A 226 -23.21 -4.47 -3.49
C LEU A 226 -24.26 -3.40 -3.14
N TRP A 227 -24.55 -2.47 -4.06
CA TRP A 227 -25.44 -1.33 -3.81
C TRP A 227 -26.81 -1.42 -4.50
N GLY A 228 -27.00 -2.36 -5.42
CA GLY A 228 -28.28 -2.68 -6.06
C GLY A 228 -28.94 -3.88 -5.41
#